data_AF-A0A7R8CVK8-F1
#
_entry.id   AF-A0A7R8CVK8-F1
#
_cell.length_a   1.000
_cell.length_b   1.000
_cell.length_c   1.000
_cell.angle_alpha   90.00
_cell.angle_beta   90.00
_cell.angle_gamma   90.00
#
_symmetry.space_group_name_H-M   'P 1'
#
loop_
_entity.id
_entity.type
_entity.pdbx_description
1 polymer ?
#
loop_
_entity_poly.entity_id
_entity_poly.type
_entity_poly.pdbx_seq_one_letter_code
_entity_poly.pdbx_strand_id
1 'polypeptide(L)'
;MALNFEKMKKNCFGALSFEEVDIKNRFEIETKTQPIYGDCKKVQPAMVLGLFKSWKQPVYFKFQAPMTKKRLMEIINEFEVCGIQIFVVIFDLGNKTFLSKLGIQPISLLFCTF
;
A
#
# COMPACT_ATOMS: atom_id res chain seq x y z
N MET A 1 6.48 11.68 -0.15
CA MET A 1 5.28 11.98 0.65
C MET A 1 5.67 11.80 2.11
N ALA A 2 5.78 12.88 2.88
CA ALA A 2 6.14 12.77 4.29
C ALA A 2 4.94 12.19 5.05
N LEU A 3 5.12 11.02 5.65
CA LEU A 3 4.13 10.39 6.51
C LEU A 3 3.96 11.27 7.76
N ASN A 4 2.77 11.82 7.99
CA ASN A 4 2.49 12.62 9.18
C ASN A 4 2.12 11.70 10.36
N PHE A 5 3.15 11.19 11.03
CA PHE A 5 3.01 10.27 12.17
C PHE A 5 2.43 10.91 13.42
N GLU A 6 2.43 12.24 13.56
CA GLU A 6 1.94 12.91 14.78
C GLU A 6 0.43 12.74 14.98
N LYS A 7 -0.34 12.55 13.90
CA LYS A 7 -1.77 12.24 13.98
C LYS A 7 -2.06 10.77 14.30
N MET A 8 -1.08 9.88 14.12
CA MET A 8 -1.25 8.44 14.35
C MET A 8 -0.81 8.11 15.77
N LYS A 9 -1.78 7.88 16.67
CA LYS A 9 -1.50 7.53 18.08
C LYS A 9 -0.56 6.30 18.14
N LYS A 10 0.53 6.38 18.91
CA LYS A 10 1.38 5.22 19.26
C LYS A 10 0.50 4.08 19.82
N ASN A 11 0.87 2.83 19.54
CA ASN A 11 0.10 1.61 19.85
C ASN A 11 -1.26 1.56 19.14
N CYS A 12 -1.25 1.76 17.82
CA CYS A 12 -2.43 1.54 16.99
C CYS A 12 -2.31 0.26 16.17
N PHE A 13 -3.44 -0.44 16.07
CA PHE A 13 -3.61 -1.57 15.18
C PHE A 13 -4.12 -1.06 13.84
N GLY A 14 -3.44 -1.46 12.75
CA GLY A 14 -3.71 -1.01 11.40
C GLY A 14 -4.01 -2.15 10.44
N ALA A 15 -4.75 -1.81 9.39
CA ALA A 15 -4.87 -2.61 8.19
C ALA A 15 -4.18 -1.88 7.03
N LEU A 16 -3.56 -2.63 6.12
CA LEU A 16 -3.01 -2.11 4.87
C LEU A 16 -3.93 -2.53 3.73
N SER A 17 -4.47 -1.56 3.00
CA SER A 17 -5.30 -1.79 1.83
C SER A 17 -4.61 -1.28 0.57
N PHE A 18 -4.64 -2.06 -0.51
CA PHE A 18 -4.11 -1.63 -1.80
C PHE A 18 -4.88 -2.25 -2.97
N GLU A 19 -4.85 -1.55 -4.11
CA GLU A 19 -5.52 -1.94 -5.34
C GLU A 19 -4.69 -1.44 -6.54
N GLU A 20 -4.82 -2.06 -7.70
CA GLU A 20 -4.29 -1.55 -8.96
C GLU A 20 -5.43 -0.88 -9.75
N VAL A 21 -5.30 0.41 -10.03
CA VAL A 21 -6.34 1.22 -10.67
C VAL A 21 -5.93 1.56 -12.10
N ASP A 22 -6.79 1.24 -13.06
CA ASP A 22 -6.62 1.65 -14.45
C ASP A 22 -6.83 3.16 -14.62
N ILE A 23 -5.94 3.80 -15.36
CA ILE A 23 -5.97 5.23 -15.68
C ILE A 23 -5.91 5.45 -17.19
N LYS A 24 -6.37 6.62 -17.64
CA LYS A 24 -6.26 6.99 -19.06
C LYS A 24 -4.79 7.18 -19.42
N ASN A 25 -4.33 6.48 -20.45
CA ASN A 25 -2.99 6.66 -20.98
C ASN A 25 -2.88 7.99 -21.73
N ARG A 26 -2.31 9.00 -21.09
CA ARG A 26 -2.10 10.34 -21.67
C ARG A 26 -0.73 10.86 -21.29
N PHE A 27 -0.17 11.68 -22.17
CA PHE A 27 1.02 12.47 -21.87
C PHE A 27 0.58 13.82 -21.29
N GLU A 28 1.13 14.18 -20.15
CA GLU A 28 0.85 15.43 -19.43
C GLU A 28 2.17 16.07 -19.02
N ILE A 29 2.23 17.40 -19.08
CA ILE A 29 3.40 18.18 -18.67
C ILE A 29 3.03 18.93 -17.40
N GLU A 30 3.75 18.69 -16.31
CA GLU A 30 3.57 19.48 -15.09
C GLU A 30 4.20 20.86 -15.29
N THR A 31 3.37 21.89 -15.27
CA THR A 31 3.78 23.24 -15.69
C THR A 31 4.81 23.87 -14.75
N LYS A 32 4.85 23.46 -13.48
CA LYS A 32 5.74 24.05 -12.48
C LYS A 32 7.15 23.46 -12.50
N THR A 33 7.25 22.14 -12.57
CA THR A 33 8.53 21.43 -12.49
C THR A 33 9.05 20.98 -13.86
N GLN A 34 8.21 21.12 -14.90
CA GLN A 34 8.44 20.68 -16.28
C GLN A 34 8.73 19.18 -16.53
N PRO A 35 8.42 18.20 -15.64
CA PRO A 35 8.48 16.80 -16.02
C PRO A 35 7.32 16.47 -16.97
N ILE A 36 7.62 15.55 -17.87
CA ILE A 36 6.63 14.93 -18.75
C ILE A 36 6.23 13.61 -18.10
N TYR A 37 4.95 13.47 -17.77
CA TYR A 37 4.33 12.23 -17.32
C TYR A 37 3.61 11.57 -18.50
N GLY A 38 3.68 10.25 -18.63
CA GLY A 38 3.01 9.56 -19.72
C GLY A 38 3.38 8.09 -19.83
N ASP A 39 2.77 7.41 -20.81
CA ASP A 39 2.85 5.96 -21.02
C ASP A 39 2.50 5.12 -19.79
N CYS A 40 1.55 5.61 -18.99
CA CYS A 40 1.08 4.98 -17.77
C CYS A 40 -0.37 4.56 -17.94
N LYS A 41 -0.65 3.27 -17.76
CA LYS A 41 -2.01 2.71 -17.84
C LYS A 41 -2.60 2.38 -16.48
N LYS A 42 -1.73 2.26 -15.46
CA LYS A 42 -2.08 1.78 -14.14
C LYS A 42 -1.39 2.58 -13.05
N VAL A 43 -2.07 2.70 -11.91
CA VAL A 43 -1.52 3.27 -10.68
C VAL A 43 -1.76 2.31 -9.52
N GLN A 44 -0.79 2.22 -8.62
CA GLN A 44 -0.83 1.41 -7.41
C GLN A 44 -0.95 2.32 -6.18
N PRO A 45 -2.16 2.66 -5.73
CA PRO A 45 -2.38 3.20 -4.41
C PRO A 45 -2.24 2.12 -3.32
N ALA A 46 -1.74 2.52 -2.16
CA ALA A 46 -1.93 1.82 -0.90
C ALA A 46 -2.25 2.81 0.22
N MET A 47 -3.10 2.37 1.15
CA MET A 47 -3.53 3.14 2.32
C MET A 47 -3.42 2.29 3.57
N VAL A 48 -2.97 2.90 4.67
CA VAL A 48 -3.11 2.31 6.00
C VAL A 48 -4.35 2.90 6.66
N LEU A 49 -5.13 2.05 7.31
CA LEU A 49 -6.35 2.41 8.02
C LEU A 49 -6.30 1.87 9.45
N GLY A 50 -6.84 2.63 10.40
CA GLY A 50 -6.97 2.19 11.78
C GLY A 50 -8.03 1.09 11.92
N LEU A 51 -7.69 -0.02 12.58
CA LEU A 51 -8.63 -1.13 12.81
C LEU A 51 -9.71 -0.75 13.84
N PHE A 52 -9.33 -0.10 14.94
CA PHE A 52 -10.25 0.28 16.02
C PHE A 52 -10.46 1.79 16.13
N LYS A 53 -9.90 2.56 15.21
CA LYS A 53 -9.97 4.03 15.21
C LYS A 53 -10.26 4.50 13.81
N SER A 54 -11.15 5.50 13.70
CA SER A 54 -11.54 6.07 12.41
C SER A 54 -10.45 7.01 11.88
N TRP A 55 -9.40 6.43 11.28
CA TRP A 55 -8.39 7.16 10.53
C TRP A 55 -7.90 6.33 9.34
N LYS A 56 -7.49 7.03 8.28
CA LYS A 56 -6.92 6.43 7.07
C LYS A 56 -5.91 7.40 6.46
N GLN A 57 -4.85 6.87 5.88
CA GLN A 57 -3.80 7.68 5.26
C GLN A 57 -3.25 6.95 4.01
N PRO A 58 -3.11 7.64 2.86
CA PRO A 58 -2.35 7.11 1.73
C PRO A 58 -0.87 7.01 2.08
N VAL A 59 -0.26 5.86 1.78
CA VAL A 59 1.12 5.53 2.16
C VAL A 59 1.98 5.20 0.96
N TYR A 60 1.37 4.78 -0.14
CA TYR A 60 2.06 4.46 -1.38
C TYR A 60 1.23 4.91 -2.56
N PHE A 61 1.89 5.51 -3.55
CA PHE A 61 1.28 5.93 -4.80
C PHE A 61 2.34 5.94 -5.89
N LYS A 62 2.22 5.03 -6.86
CA LYS A 62 3.16 4.95 -7.97
C LYS A 62 2.52 4.43 -9.25
N PHE A 63 2.89 5.01 -10.38
CA PHE A 63 2.47 4.57 -11.70
C PHE A 63 3.24 3.32 -12.15
N GLN A 64 2.57 2.43 -12.88
CA GLN A 64 3.16 1.22 -13.51
C GLN A 64 4.01 0.38 -12.56
N ALA A 65 3.61 0.30 -11.29
CA ALA A 65 4.39 -0.32 -10.23
C ALA A 65 3.50 -1.24 -9.39
N PRO A 66 3.17 -2.45 -9.89
CA PRO A 66 2.31 -3.38 -9.17
C PRO A 66 2.90 -3.72 -7.80
N MET A 67 2.03 -4.01 -6.83
CA MET A 67 2.47 -4.38 -5.49
C MET A 67 3.33 -5.65 -5.54
N THR A 68 4.49 -5.60 -4.87
CA THR A 68 5.43 -6.74 -4.74
C THR A 68 5.55 -7.15 -3.28
N LYS A 69 5.93 -8.40 -3.00
CA LYS A 69 6.22 -8.86 -1.64
C LYS A 69 7.22 -7.95 -0.93
N LYS A 70 8.30 -7.56 -1.63
CA LYS A 70 9.32 -6.66 -1.09
C LYS A 70 8.71 -5.32 -0.67
N ARG A 71 7.95 -4.67 -1.56
CA ARG A 71 7.31 -3.38 -1.27
C ARG A 71 6.30 -3.48 -0.14
N LEU A 72 5.51 -4.56 -0.10
CA LEU A 72 4.57 -4.84 0.96
C LEU A 72 5.27 -4.88 2.33
N MET A 73 6.36 -5.66 2.43
CA MET A 73 7.13 -5.76 3.67
C MET A 73 7.83 -4.46 4.05
N GLU A 74 8.33 -3.68 3.08
CA GLU A 74 8.90 -2.35 3.33
C GLU A 74 7.87 -1.42 3.99
N ILE A 75 6.65 -1.35 3.44
CA ILE A 75 5.57 -0.54 4.02
C ILE A 75 5.24 -1.03 5.43
N ILE A 76 5.05 -2.33 5.64
CA ILE A 76 4.72 -2.87 6.97
C ILE A 76 5.80 -2.50 7.99
N ASN A 77 7.08 -2.70 7.66
CA ASN A 77 8.20 -2.40 8.53
C ASN A 77 8.28 -0.90 8.89
N GLU A 78 8.04 -0.01 7.92
CA GLU A 78 8.01 1.45 8.18
C GLU A 78 6.93 1.83 9.20
N PHE A 79 5.75 1.19 9.13
CA PHE A 79 4.67 1.42 10.09
C PHE A 79 4.96 0.83 11.47
N GLU A 80 5.55 -0.36 11.54
CA GLU A 80 5.91 -1.02 12.80
C GLU A 80 6.98 -0.23 13.57
N VAL A 81 8.00 0.31 12.87
CA VAL A 81 9.00 1.22 13.47
C VAL A 81 8.35 2.46 14.06
N CYS A 82 7.22 2.91 13.50
CA CYS A 82 6.47 4.05 14.00
C CYS A 82 5.46 3.70 15.11
N GLY A 83 5.42 2.45 15.57
CA GLY A 83 4.53 1.99 16.64
C GLY A 83 3.10 1.68 16.18
N ILE A 84 2.92 1.39 14.89
CA ILE A 84 1.66 0.94 14.30
C ILE A 84 1.84 -0.49 13.81
N GLN A 85 1.12 -1.43 14.41
CA GLN A 85 1.19 -2.84 14.02
C GLN A 85 0.16 -3.14 12.93
N ILE A 86 0.62 -3.66 11.79
CA ILE A 86 -0.26 -4.02 10.66
C ILE A 86 -0.71 -5.47 10.81
N PHE A 87 -1.98 -5.67 11.17
CA PHE A 87 -2.55 -7.01 11.40
C PHE A 87 -3.28 -7.59 10.19
N VAL A 88 -3.73 -6.73 9.29
CA VAL A 88 -4.61 -7.12 8.18
C VAL A 88 -4.08 -6.51 6.89
N VAL A 89 -4.04 -7.32 5.84
CA VAL A 89 -3.74 -6.87 4.48
C VAL A 89 -4.96 -7.14 3.61
N ILE A 90 -5.49 -6.11 2.97
CA ILE A 90 -6.70 -6.13 2.14
C ILE A 90 -6.29 -5.77 0.71
N PHE A 91 -6.59 -6.63 -0.26
CA PHE A 91 -6.25 -6.37 -1.65
C PHE A 91 -7.18 -7.09 -2.60
N ASP A 92 -7.24 -6.61 -3.85
CA ASP A 92 -8.06 -7.21 -4.89
C ASP A 92 -7.49 -8.53 -5.43
N LEU A 93 -8.39 -9.48 -5.72
CA LEU A 93 -8.09 -10.82 -6.25
C LEU A 93 -7.67 -10.80 -7.73
N GLY A 94 -7.71 -9.65 -8.41
CA GLY A 94 -7.11 -9.49 -9.74
C GLY A 94 -5.66 -9.97 -9.79
N ASN A 95 -4.94 -9.90 -8.65
CA ASN A 95 -3.58 -10.41 -8.52
C ASN A 95 -3.55 -11.87 -8.01
N LYS A 96 -4.09 -12.81 -8.80
CA LYS A 96 -4.19 -14.26 -8.46
C LYS A 96 -2.86 -14.92 -8.08
N THR A 97 -1.75 -14.38 -8.57
CA THR A 97 -0.39 -14.89 -8.27
C THR A 97 0.25 -14.25 -7.03
N PHE A 98 -0.39 -13.26 -6.43
CA PHE A 98 0.20 -12.52 -5.31
C PHE A 98 0.31 -13.39 -4.06
N LEU A 99 -0.76 -14.12 -3.71
CA LEU A 99 -0.77 -15.02 -2.56
C LEU A 99 0.30 -16.11 -2.67
N SER A 100 0.46 -16.71 -3.85
CA SER A 100 1.52 -17.70 -4.08
C SER A 100 2.93 -17.09 -3.97
N LYS A 101 3.13 -15.87 -4.46
CA LYS A 101 4.38 -15.11 -4.27
C LYS A 101 4.66 -14.78 -2.80
N LEU A 102 3.62 -14.61 -1.98
CA LEU A 102 3.77 -14.45 -0.53
C LEU A 102 4.10 -15.77 0.18
N GLY A 103 3.78 -16.91 -0.43
CA GLY A 103 3.88 -18.24 0.18
C GLY A 103 2.64 -18.64 0.99
N ILE A 104 1.52 -17.94 0.78
CA ILE A 104 0.27 -18.16 1.52
C ILE A 104 -0.56 -19.21 0.77
N GLN A 105 -0.91 -20.28 1.46
CA GLN A 105 -1.82 -21.31 0.95
C GLN A 105 -3.28 -20.89 1.20
N PRO A 106 -4.26 -21.30 0.37
CA PRO A 106 -5.67 -20.89 0.52
C PRO A 106 -6.33 -21.21 1.87
N ILE A 107 -5.74 -22.12 2.66
CA ILE A 107 -6.22 -22.54 3.98
C ILE A 107 -5.49 -21.82 5.13
N SER A 108 -4.36 -21.15 4.88
CA SER A 108 -3.59 -20.49 5.93
C SER A 108 -4.02 -19.03 6.09
N LEU A 109 -4.76 -18.72 7.17
CA LEU A 109 -4.65 -17.41 7.80
C LEU A 109 -3.21 -17.29 8.32
N LEU A 110 -2.40 -16.49 7.62
CA LEU A 110 -1.02 -16.23 8.04
C LEU A 110 -1.04 -15.25 9.22
N PHE A 111 -0.99 -15.79 10.43
CA PHE A 111 -0.57 -15.03 11.60
C PHE A 111 0.96 -14.92 11.55
N CYS A 112 1.49 -13.78 11.08
CA CYS A 112 2.86 -13.41 11.43
C CYS A 112 2.85 -13.03 12.92
N THR A 113 3.19 -13.98 13.78
CA THR A 113 3.53 -13.68 15.18
C THR A 113 4.97 -13.21 15.26
N PHE A 114 5.13 -12.14 16.04
CA PHE A 114 6.29 -11.26 16.28
C PHE A 114 7.64 -11.94 16.49
#